data_AF-A0A1Z5KKH1-F1
#
_entry.id   AF-A0A1Z5KKH1-F1
#
_cell.length_a   1.000
_cell.length_b   1.000
_cell.length_c   1.000
_cell.angle_alpha   90.00
_cell.angle_beta   90.00
_cell.angle_gamma   90.00
#
_symmetry.space_group_name_H-M   'P 1'
#
loop_
_entity.id
_entity.type
_entity.pdbx_description
1 polymer ?
#
loop_
_entity_poly.entity_id
_entity_poly.type
_entity_poly.pdbx_seq_one_letter_code
_entity_poly.pdbx_strand_id
1 'polypeptide(L)'
;MTMILSRKLFVFTILFAISCCLWSLTEDKRNLAEKTANTGTNKRNATQIEAPNITTEIFIQLSGQFGNHISKIAAGVAVAIELESRGRHTSLTLLRPRRGHSAEQTTALLQQCFPSLRNVSFDNNHPDLVPKPLSWNQDSPSDFDKAIDLIFKSKTTSVLIDHLSGLDLIVDRHYKALRRFFTIDCCSSKIQPYHTVFHYRNFEREMPRRGKQKGYEELSAQFVNELFHDNNHSTPILIVTPYAPDVKNYVDVLQNQGRVVHTLAKSTPLLDFCMLISATETIIGLARSTFFLWAGFLGNAPHIRAYSIDSEWKRQSNSPVWDHYNWTDPELNERFHFELYHLSSR
;
A
#
# COMPACT_ATOMS: atom_id res chain seq x y z
N MET A 1 26.06 12.42 -49.48
CA MET A 1 25.22 13.57 -49.06
C MET A 1 24.58 13.20 -47.73
N THR A 2 25.14 13.73 -46.65
CA THR A 2 25.02 13.26 -45.27
C THR A 2 23.72 13.77 -44.63
N MET A 3 22.84 12.86 -44.17
CA MET A 3 21.62 13.22 -43.43
C MET A 3 21.97 13.65 -42.00
N ILE A 4 22.00 14.96 -41.75
CA ILE A 4 21.98 15.56 -40.43
C ILE A 4 20.53 16.01 -40.17
N LEU A 5 19.67 15.12 -39.68
CA LEU A 5 18.31 15.51 -39.27
C LEU A 5 17.74 14.56 -38.19
N SER A 6 18.32 14.54 -36.97
CA SER A 6 17.72 13.74 -35.89
C SER A 6 18.10 14.18 -34.46
N ARG A 7 18.24 15.49 -34.19
CA ARG A 7 18.39 15.98 -32.80
C ARG A 7 17.33 16.99 -32.36
N LYS A 8 16.69 17.70 -33.29
CA LYS A 8 15.65 18.69 -32.94
C LYS A 8 14.29 18.05 -32.63
N LEU A 9 13.98 16.88 -33.18
CA LEU A 9 12.69 16.22 -32.95
C LEU A 9 12.58 15.60 -31.55
N PHE A 10 13.70 15.11 -30.99
CA PHE A 10 13.71 14.44 -29.69
C PHE A 10 13.56 15.42 -28.50
N VAL A 11 14.07 16.64 -28.65
CA VAL A 11 13.94 17.70 -27.62
C VAL A 11 12.49 18.21 -27.53
N PHE A 12 11.77 18.23 -28.66
CA PHE A 12 10.36 18.65 -28.70
C PHE A 12 9.44 17.65 -27.97
N THR A 13 9.69 16.34 -28.11
CA THR A 13 8.85 15.32 -27.44
C THR A 13 9.02 15.33 -25.92
N ILE A 14 10.23 15.62 -25.41
CA ILE A 14 10.50 15.71 -23.97
C ILE A 14 9.87 16.97 -23.38
N LEU A 15 9.94 18.11 -24.07
CA LEU A 15 9.30 19.36 -23.61
C LEU A 15 7.77 19.27 -23.60
N PHE A 16 7.17 18.55 -24.56
CA PHE A 16 5.71 18.36 -24.60
C PHE A 16 5.22 17.44 -23.46
N ALA A 17 5.96 16.38 -23.12
CA ALA A 17 5.63 15.48 -22.03
C ALA A 17 5.71 16.17 -20.65
N ILE A 18 6.72 17.03 -20.44
CA ILE A 18 6.86 17.80 -19.18
C ILE A 18 5.74 18.86 -19.06
N SER A 19 5.35 19.51 -20.16
CA SER A 19 4.25 20.48 -20.17
C SER A 19 2.89 19.85 -19.85
N CYS A 20 2.61 18.63 -20.31
CA CYS A 20 1.35 17.94 -20.00
C CYS A 20 1.24 17.54 -18.52
N CYS A 21 2.34 17.12 -17.89
CA CYS A 21 2.35 16.80 -16.46
C CYS A 21 2.14 18.03 -15.56
N LEU A 22 2.69 19.19 -15.95
CA LEU A 22 2.47 20.45 -15.22
C LEU A 22 1.05 21.00 -15.41
N TRP A 23 0.44 20.80 -16.59
CA TRP A 23 -0.91 21.30 -16.86
C TRP A 23 -2.00 20.52 -16.10
N SER A 24 -1.87 19.19 -16.04
CA SER A 24 -2.82 18.33 -15.30
C SER A 24 -2.86 18.61 -13.79
N LEU A 25 -1.73 18.99 -13.18
CA LEU A 25 -1.69 19.39 -11.76
C LEU A 25 -2.31 20.78 -11.49
N THR A 26 -2.34 21.67 -12.47
CA THR A 26 -2.95 23.00 -12.33
C THR A 26 -4.47 22.99 -12.53
N GLU A 27 -4.99 22.08 -13.33
CA GLU A 27 -6.43 21.98 -13.63
C GLU A 27 -7.23 21.43 -12.45
N ASP A 28 -6.67 20.47 -11.70
CA ASP A 28 -7.26 19.97 -10.45
C ASP A 28 -7.36 21.05 -9.36
N LYS A 29 -6.37 21.95 -9.26
CA LYS A 29 -6.44 23.11 -8.35
C LYS A 29 -7.54 24.09 -8.76
N ARG A 30 -7.81 24.22 -10.06
CA ARG A 30 -8.85 25.11 -10.59
C ARG A 30 -10.25 24.55 -10.32
N ASN A 31 -10.44 23.24 -10.55
CA ASN A 31 -11.74 22.58 -10.33
C ASN A 31 -12.12 22.49 -8.84
N LEU A 32 -11.16 22.37 -7.93
CA LEU A 32 -11.43 22.47 -6.49
C LEU A 32 -11.78 23.90 -6.05
N ALA A 33 -11.11 24.90 -6.61
CA ALA A 33 -11.36 26.31 -6.29
C ALA A 33 -12.72 26.79 -6.84
N GLU A 34 -13.10 26.35 -8.04
CA GLU A 34 -14.33 26.79 -8.71
C GLU A 34 -15.59 26.22 -8.05
N LYS A 35 -15.50 25.03 -7.44
CA LYS A 35 -16.60 24.46 -6.62
C LYS A 35 -16.85 25.23 -5.32
N THR A 36 -15.89 26.03 -4.88
CA THR A 36 -15.97 26.85 -3.65
C THR A 36 -16.42 28.29 -3.93
N ALA A 37 -16.43 28.72 -5.19
CA ALA A 37 -16.66 30.12 -5.58
C ALA A 37 -18.14 30.53 -5.75
N ASN A 38 -19.10 29.59 -5.71
CA ASN A 38 -20.52 29.87 -5.98
C ASN A 38 -21.41 30.14 -4.76
N THR A 39 -20.82 30.53 -3.62
CA THR A 39 -21.58 30.98 -2.45
C THR A 39 -21.31 32.45 -2.13
N GLY A 40 -22.26 33.30 -2.53
CA GLY A 40 -22.63 34.56 -1.87
C GLY A 40 -21.53 35.56 -1.57
N THR A 41 -21.38 36.54 -2.47
CA THR A 41 -20.60 37.78 -2.29
C THR A 41 -21.03 38.56 -1.04
N ASN A 42 -20.28 38.40 0.04
CA ASN A 42 -20.29 39.33 1.16
C ASN A 42 -18.87 39.90 1.32
N LYS A 43 -18.65 41.12 0.80
CA LYS A 43 -17.39 41.87 0.91
C LYS A 43 -17.17 42.26 2.38
N ARG A 44 -16.58 41.36 3.16
CA ARG A 44 -15.85 41.71 4.38
C ARG A 44 -14.38 41.89 4.01
N ASN A 45 -13.79 42.98 4.47
CA ASN A 45 -12.35 43.24 4.40
C ASN A 45 -11.61 42.11 5.12
N ALA A 46 -11.28 41.04 4.40
CA ALA A 46 -10.44 39.96 4.88
C ALA A 46 -9.00 40.48 4.82
N THR A 47 -8.49 40.90 5.97
CA THR A 47 -7.06 41.10 6.18
C THR A 47 -6.38 39.81 5.75
N GLN A 48 -5.64 39.88 4.64
CA GLN A 48 -4.93 38.74 4.06
C GLN A 48 -3.78 38.43 5.02
N ILE A 49 -4.03 37.56 5.99
CA ILE A 49 -2.99 37.02 6.86
C ILE A 49 -2.09 36.21 5.93
N GLU A 50 -0.92 36.74 5.58
CA GLU A 50 0.12 35.98 4.90
C GLU A 50 0.44 34.77 5.79
N ALA A 51 -0.06 33.60 5.39
CA ALA A 51 0.27 32.37 6.06
C ALA A 51 1.78 32.20 5.99
N PRO A 52 2.48 32.01 7.13
CA PRO A 52 3.93 31.91 7.13
C PRO A 52 4.34 30.72 6.25
N ASN A 53 5.32 30.97 5.37
CA ASN A 53 5.87 29.99 4.44
C ASN A 53 6.71 28.94 5.18
N ILE A 54 6.05 28.12 5.99
CA ILE A 54 6.67 27.09 6.83
C ILE A 54 6.64 25.77 6.07
N THR A 55 7.82 25.31 5.64
CA THR A 55 7.99 23.94 5.17
C THR A 55 8.02 22.98 6.35
N THR A 56 7.30 21.87 6.22
CA THR A 56 7.28 20.77 7.21
C THR A 56 8.01 19.57 6.66
N GLU A 57 9.06 19.15 7.33
CA GLU A 57 9.77 17.93 6.99
C GLU A 57 9.10 16.73 7.65
N ILE A 58 8.66 15.76 6.85
CA ILE A 58 8.03 14.53 7.29
C ILE A 58 9.07 13.41 7.22
N PHE A 59 9.52 12.99 8.39
CA PHE A 59 10.40 11.85 8.58
C PHE A 59 9.58 10.57 8.66
N ILE A 60 9.93 9.56 7.85
CA ILE A 60 9.25 8.27 7.82
C ILE A 60 10.25 7.20 8.24
N GLN A 61 10.10 6.68 9.45
CA GLN A 61 10.98 5.67 10.00
C GLN A 61 10.59 4.29 9.48
N LEU A 62 11.37 3.73 8.57
CA LEU A 62 11.10 2.42 7.99
C LEU A 62 11.39 1.31 9.00
N SER A 63 10.50 0.32 9.12
CA SER A 63 10.76 -0.92 9.84
C SER A 63 9.86 -2.06 9.38
N GLY A 64 10.31 -3.29 9.61
CA GLY A 64 9.60 -4.50 9.18
C GLY A 64 10.02 -4.97 7.80
N GLN A 65 9.07 -5.52 7.05
CA GLN A 65 9.29 -6.02 5.69
C GLN A 65 8.70 -5.09 4.62
N PHE A 66 8.85 -5.46 3.35
CA PHE A 66 8.43 -4.68 2.17
C PHE A 66 7.02 -4.06 2.29
N GLY A 67 5.99 -4.85 2.61
CA GLY A 67 4.62 -4.34 2.79
C GLY A 67 4.49 -3.29 3.90
N ASN A 68 5.23 -3.44 5.01
CA ASN A 68 5.24 -2.46 6.10
C ASN A 68 5.92 -1.16 5.69
N HIS A 69 6.97 -1.22 4.87
CA HIS A 69 7.61 -0.01 4.37
C HIS A 69 6.66 0.77 3.45
N ILE A 70 5.95 0.09 2.53
CA ILE A 70 4.94 0.74 1.69
C ILE A 70 3.88 1.41 2.58
N SER A 71 3.38 0.71 3.62
CA SER A 71 2.43 1.31 4.58
C SER A 71 2.97 2.62 5.14
N LYS A 72 4.18 2.61 5.72
CA LYS A 72 4.76 3.79 6.38
C LYS A 72 4.96 4.96 5.42
N ILE A 73 5.41 4.67 4.21
CA ILE A 73 5.58 5.67 3.16
C ILE A 73 4.22 6.27 2.80
N ALA A 74 3.19 5.44 2.60
CA ALA A 74 1.85 5.89 2.25
C ALA A 74 1.26 6.84 3.30
N ALA A 75 1.49 6.58 4.58
CA ALA A 75 1.02 7.47 5.62
C ALA A 75 1.75 8.81 5.65
N GLY A 76 3.07 8.82 5.46
CA GLY A 76 3.80 10.08 5.32
C GLY A 76 3.31 10.89 4.11
N VAL A 77 3.01 10.22 3.00
CA VAL A 77 2.40 10.84 1.81
C VAL A 77 0.99 11.36 2.11
N ALA A 78 0.17 10.63 2.84
CA ALA A 78 -1.16 11.10 3.25
C ALA A 78 -1.09 12.34 4.14
N VAL A 79 -0.20 12.35 5.13
CA VAL A 79 0.07 13.53 5.97
C VAL A 79 0.55 14.70 5.10
N ALA A 80 1.43 14.45 4.12
CA ALA A 80 1.88 15.47 3.18
C ALA A 80 0.72 16.10 2.39
N ILE A 81 -0.14 15.26 1.79
CA ILE A 81 -1.32 15.69 1.03
C ILE A 81 -2.23 16.57 1.90
N GLU A 82 -2.52 16.13 3.12
CA GLU A 82 -3.40 16.85 4.05
C GLU A 82 -2.83 18.20 4.48
N LEU A 83 -1.54 18.28 4.79
CA LEU A 83 -0.88 19.54 5.14
C LEU A 83 -0.81 20.50 3.94
N GLU A 84 -0.49 19.98 2.75
CA GLU A 84 -0.43 20.78 1.53
C GLU A 84 -1.79 21.32 1.10
N SER A 85 -2.86 20.54 1.28
CA SER A 85 -4.23 21.00 1.03
C SER A 85 -4.63 22.21 1.89
N ARG A 86 -3.97 22.39 3.03
CA ARG A 86 -4.17 23.50 3.98
C ARG A 86 -3.17 24.64 3.78
N GLY A 87 -2.38 24.61 2.70
CA GLY A 87 -1.43 25.65 2.35
C GLY A 87 -0.05 25.51 3.01
N ARG A 88 0.29 24.33 3.56
CA ARG A 88 1.58 24.09 4.19
C ARG A 88 2.49 23.24 3.30
N HIS A 89 3.65 23.77 2.93
CA HIS A 89 4.62 23.03 2.13
C HIS A 89 5.21 21.86 2.91
N THR A 90 5.49 20.75 2.22
CA THR A 90 6.05 19.55 2.85
C THR A 90 7.27 19.02 2.10
N SER A 91 8.13 18.30 2.81
CA SER A 91 9.19 17.46 2.24
C SER A 91 9.17 16.10 2.91
N LEU A 92 9.56 15.04 2.19
CA LEU A 92 9.60 13.67 2.71
C LEU A 92 11.06 13.23 2.87
N THR A 93 11.38 12.65 4.03
CA THR A 93 12.68 12.04 4.33
C THR A 93 12.47 10.63 4.89
N LEU A 94 13.06 9.61 4.27
CA LEU A 94 12.95 8.24 4.74
C LEU A 94 14.12 7.93 5.69
N LEU A 95 13.80 7.56 6.93
CA LEU A 95 14.79 7.18 7.92
C LEU A 95 14.98 5.66 7.90
N ARG A 96 16.23 5.23 7.76
CA ARG A 96 16.58 3.80 7.82
C ARG A 96 16.82 3.37 9.26
N PRO A 97 16.35 2.17 9.67
CA PRO A 97 16.73 1.61 10.95
C PRO A 97 18.21 1.26 10.93
N ARG A 98 18.94 1.65 11.99
CA ARG A 98 20.40 1.52 12.11
C ARG A 98 20.96 0.09 12.00
N ARG A 99 20.11 -0.95 12.10
CA ARG A 99 20.56 -2.35 12.16
C ARG A 99 19.61 -3.27 11.40
N GLY A 100 20.15 -3.99 10.41
CA GLY A 100 19.51 -5.13 9.75
C GLY A 100 19.71 -5.14 8.24
N HIS A 101 20.37 -6.18 7.70
CA HIS A 101 20.56 -6.37 6.25
C HIS A 101 19.25 -6.32 5.43
N SER A 102 18.12 -6.68 6.04
CA SER A 102 16.81 -6.63 5.40
C SER A 102 16.37 -5.21 5.03
N ALA A 103 16.76 -4.18 5.80
CA ALA A 103 16.33 -2.81 5.56
C ALA A 103 17.01 -2.19 4.34
N GLU A 104 18.30 -2.48 4.13
CA GLU A 104 19.06 -2.00 2.96
C GLU A 104 18.53 -2.61 1.66
N GLN A 105 18.33 -3.94 1.65
CA GLN A 105 17.77 -4.63 0.49
C GLN A 105 16.38 -4.11 0.17
N THR A 106 15.51 -3.96 1.18
CA THR A 106 14.15 -3.45 0.97
C THR A 106 14.16 -2.01 0.48
N THR A 107 15.08 -1.16 0.98
CA THR A 107 15.24 0.23 0.51
C THR A 107 15.62 0.28 -0.96
N ALA A 108 16.62 -0.50 -1.38
CA ALA A 108 17.04 -0.56 -2.77
C ALA A 108 15.88 -1.02 -3.69
N LEU A 109 15.11 -2.01 -3.25
CA LEU A 109 13.92 -2.48 -3.97
C LEU A 109 12.86 -1.37 -4.11
N LEU A 110 12.60 -0.60 -3.04
CA LEU A 110 11.64 0.51 -3.09
C LEU A 110 12.07 1.60 -4.07
N GLN A 111 13.33 2.03 -4.03
CA GLN A 111 13.84 3.04 -4.97
C GLN A 111 13.89 2.54 -6.42
N GLN A 112 14.15 1.24 -6.61
CA GLN A 112 14.10 0.60 -7.91
C GLN A 112 12.68 0.64 -8.49
N CYS A 113 11.69 0.29 -7.68
CA CYS A 113 10.31 0.04 -8.13
C CYS A 113 9.38 1.25 -8.16
N PHE A 114 9.63 2.25 -7.32
CA PHE A 114 8.76 3.41 -7.19
C PHE A 114 9.53 4.67 -7.62
N PRO A 115 9.28 5.18 -8.84
CA PRO A 115 9.95 6.37 -9.36
C PRO A 115 9.88 7.58 -8.44
N SER A 116 8.75 7.74 -7.73
CA SER A 116 8.51 8.80 -6.74
C SER A 116 9.49 8.75 -5.55
N LEU A 117 10.10 7.60 -5.28
CA LEU A 117 11.04 7.42 -4.17
C LEU A 117 12.52 7.59 -4.56
N ARG A 118 12.83 7.77 -5.84
CA ARG A 118 14.22 7.87 -6.32
C ARG A 118 14.94 9.10 -5.80
N ASN A 119 14.20 10.20 -5.61
CA ASN A 119 14.74 11.47 -5.13
C ASN A 119 14.52 11.69 -3.64
N VAL A 120 13.95 10.71 -2.93
CA VAL A 120 13.71 10.83 -1.50
C VAL A 120 15.00 10.52 -0.75
N SER A 121 15.40 11.41 0.15
CA SER A 121 16.60 11.23 0.96
C SER A 121 16.44 10.05 1.91
N PHE A 122 17.43 9.16 1.95
CA PHE A 122 17.51 8.06 2.90
C PHE A 122 18.61 8.34 3.92
N ASP A 123 18.22 8.97 5.04
CA ASP A 123 19.18 9.35 6.06
C ASP A 123 19.52 8.19 7.01
N ASN A 124 20.81 8.03 7.27
CA ASN A 124 21.40 7.05 8.20
C ASN A 124 21.90 7.70 9.51
N ASN A 125 21.95 9.03 9.56
CA ASN A 125 22.77 9.81 10.48
C ASN A 125 21.97 10.69 11.45
N HIS A 126 20.69 10.41 11.67
CA HIS A 126 19.89 11.12 12.66
C HIS A 126 19.60 10.27 13.92
N PRO A 127 20.56 10.13 14.87
CA PRO A 127 20.28 9.59 16.21
C PRO A 127 19.35 10.48 17.03
N ASP A 128 19.36 11.79 16.77
CA ASP A 128 18.82 12.79 17.70
C ASP A 128 17.50 13.41 17.22
N LEU A 129 17.06 13.10 15.99
CA LEU A 129 15.71 13.43 15.53
C LEU A 129 14.77 12.33 15.98
N VAL A 130 14.41 12.37 17.26
CA VAL A 130 13.16 11.77 17.73
C VAL A 130 12.19 12.92 18.02
N PRO A 131 11.58 13.56 16.99
CA PRO A 131 10.28 14.17 17.22
C PRO A 131 9.42 13.12 17.92
N LYS A 132 8.64 13.51 18.94
CA LYS A 132 7.68 12.57 19.53
C LYS A 132 6.88 11.96 18.38
N PRO A 133 6.89 10.63 18.20
CA PRO A 133 6.21 10.01 17.09
C PRO A 133 4.74 10.43 17.17
N LEU A 134 4.16 10.80 16.03
CA LEU A 134 2.72 10.94 15.97
C LEU A 134 2.12 9.55 16.18
N SER A 135 1.65 9.29 17.40
CA SER A 135 0.80 8.16 17.70
C SER A 135 -0.65 8.67 17.71
N TRP A 136 -1.40 8.44 16.64
CA TRP A 136 -2.86 8.53 16.70
C TRP A 136 -3.42 7.13 16.97
N ASN A 137 -4.40 7.06 17.87
CA ASN A 137 -5.17 5.84 18.12
C ASN A 137 -6.25 5.70 17.03
N GLN A 138 -6.57 4.46 16.67
CA GLN A 138 -7.12 4.08 15.35
C GLN A 138 -8.62 4.20 15.21
N ASP A 139 -9.32 4.37 16.32
CA ASP A 139 -10.72 3.94 16.37
C ASP A 139 -11.67 4.93 15.69
N SER A 140 -11.16 6.05 15.14
CA SER A 140 -11.99 7.04 14.45
C SER A 140 -11.22 7.87 13.40
N PRO A 141 -11.81 8.13 12.21
CA PRO A 141 -11.34 9.15 11.27
C PRO A 141 -11.07 10.51 11.93
N SER A 142 -11.83 10.85 12.98
CA SER A 142 -11.67 12.11 13.71
C SER A 142 -10.29 12.26 14.34
N ASP A 143 -9.62 11.15 14.67
CA ASP A 143 -8.33 11.21 15.35
C ASP A 143 -7.19 11.53 14.38
N PHE A 144 -7.31 11.09 13.12
CA PHE A 144 -6.41 11.55 12.06
C PHE A 144 -6.62 13.03 11.77
N ASP A 145 -7.87 13.49 11.63
CA ASP A 145 -8.17 14.92 11.40
C ASP A 145 -7.66 15.81 12.54
N LYS A 146 -7.86 15.41 13.80
CA LYS A 146 -7.30 16.09 14.97
C LYS A 146 -5.76 16.11 14.92
N ALA A 147 -5.12 15.02 14.51
CA ALA A 147 -3.67 14.97 14.40
C ALA A 147 -3.16 15.95 13.34
N ILE A 148 -3.75 15.98 12.15
CA ILE A 148 -3.41 16.95 11.10
C ILE A 148 -3.66 18.38 11.58
N ASP A 149 -4.79 18.64 12.25
CA ASP A 149 -5.12 19.94 12.84
C ASP A 149 -4.06 20.41 13.84
N LEU A 150 -3.61 19.51 14.73
CA LEU A 150 -2.58 19.80 15.70
C LEU A 150 -1.24 20.12 15.02
N ILE A 151 -0.85 19.33 14.02
CA ILE A 151 0.37 19.59 13.24
C ILE A 151 0.25 20.96 12.58
N PHE A 152 -0.84 21.21 11.86
CA PHE A 152 -1.06 22.44 11.10
C PHE A 152 -1.05 23.69 11.99
N LYS A 153 -1.74 23.64 13.14
CA LYS A 153 -1.77 24.74 14.12
C LYS A 153 -0.45 24.91 14.87
N SER A 154 0.38 23.86 14.94
CA SER A 154 1.69 23.93 15.58
C SER A 154 2.73 24.63 14.70
N LYS A 155 3.70 25.30 15.34
CA LYS A 155 4.90 25.84 14.66
C LYS A 155 5.95 24.75 14.33
N THR A 156 5.57 23.48 14.47
CA THR A 156 6.48 22.33 14.36
C THR A 156 6.96 22.17 12.92
N THR A 157 8.25 22.32 12.65
CA THR A 157 8.82 22.17 11.30
C THR A 157 9.11 20.72 10.92
N SER A 158 8.94 19.75 11.83
CA SER A 158 9.25 18.35 11.59
C SER A 158 8.25 17.36 12.21
N VAL A 159 7.90 16.32 11.47
CA VAL A 159 6.93 15.29 11.87
C VAL A 159 7.55 13.91 11.71
N LEU A 160 7.42 13.03 12.70
CA LEU A 160 7.88 11.64 12.61
C LEU A 160 6.71 10.67 12.46
N ILE A 161 6.79 9.83 11.42
CA ILE A 161 5.91 8.71 11.11
C ILE A 161 6.68 7.41 11.39
N ASP A 162 6.37 6.73 12.49
CA ASP A 162 7.03 5.45 12.87
C ASP A 162 6.04 4.30 13.08
N HIS A 163 4.86 4.56 13.64
CA HIS A 163 3.83 3.53 13.75
C HIS A 163 2.73 3.81 12.75
N LEU A 164 2.16 2.75 12.18
CA LEU A 164 0.90 2.86 11.48
C LEU A 164 -0.22 2.09 12.10
N SER A 165 -1.20 2.91 12.43
CA SER A 165 -2.48 2.63 13.00
C SER A 165 -3.49 3.15 11.97
N GLY A 166 -4.47 2.35 11.53
CA GLY A 166 -5.55 2.82 10.62
C GLY A 166 -5.12 2.93 9.16
N LEU A 167 -4.36 1.95 8.66
CA LEU A 167 -3.91 1.90 7.26
C LEU A 167 -5.10 1.97 6.29
N ASP A 168 -6.16 1.26 6.62
CA ASP A 168 -7.45 1.24 5.96
C ASP A 168 -8.06 2.64 5.83
N LEU A 169 -8.11 3.43 6.91
CA LEU A 169 -8.60 4.83 6.88
C LEU A 169 -7.78 5.73 5.96
N ILE A 170 -6.45 5.61 6.02
CA ILE A 170 -5.54 6.39 5.16
C ILE A 170 -5.74 6.01 3.70
N VAL A 171 -5.80 4.72 3.42
CA VAL A 171 -5.95 4.20 2.07
C VAL A 171 -7.30 4.61 1.51
N ASP A 172 -8.40 4.45 2.26
CA ASP A 172 -9.74 4.82 1.82
C ASP A 172 -9.82 6.29 1.41
N ARG A 173 -9.35 7.19 2.29
CA ARG A 173 -9.39 8.63 2.05
C ARG A 173 -8.50 9.10 0.90
N HIS A 174 -7.33 8.48 0.73
CA HIS A 174 -6.30 8.96 -0.21
C HIS A 174 -6.03 8.00 -1.37
N TYR A 175 -6.91 7.04 -1.62
CA TYR A 175 -6.66 5.90 -2.49
C TYR A 175 -6.07 6.27 -3.84
N LYS A 176 -6.75 7.15 -4.59
CA LYS A 176 -6.34 7.59 -5.93
C LYS A 176 -5.01 8.36 -5.92
N ALA A 177 -4.74 9.12 -4.88
CA ALA A 177 -3.48 9.85 -4.75
C ALA A 177 -2.33 8.88 -4.44
N LEU A 178 -2.57 7.91 -3.56
CA LEU A 178 -1.59 6.88 -3.22
C LEU A 178 -1.29 5.98 -4.43
N ARG A 179 -2.29 5.55 -5.21
CA ARG A 179 -2.05 4.81 -6.46
C ARG A 179 -1.18 5.57 -7.46
N ARG A 180 -1.43 6.88 -7.61
CA ARG A 180 -0.61 7.76 -8.46
C ARG A 180 0.81 7.92 -7.92
N PHE A 181 0.97 8.04 -6.60
CA PHE A 181 2.28 8.15 -5.96
C PHE A 181 3.09 6.85 -6.11
N PHE A 182 2.43 5.70 -5.92
CA PHE A 182 3.03 4.37 -6.02
C PHE A 182 2.88 3.76 -7.41
N THR A 183 3.13 4.53 -8.48
CA THR A 183 3.31 3.93 -9.81
C THR A 183 4.48 2.96 -9.77
N ILE A 184 4.25 1.71 -10.15
CA ILE A 184 5.26 0.64 -10.16
C ILE A 184 5.79 0.46 -11.57
N ASP A 185 7.10 0.57 -11.76
CA ASP A 185 7.73 0.36 -13.08
C ASP A 185 8.64 -0.86 -13.15
N CYS A 186 8.98 -1.48 -12.02
CA CYS A 186 9.88 -2.63 -11.98
C CYS A 186 9.22 -3.96 -12.37
N CYS A 187 7.88 -4.04 -12.39
CA CYS A 187 7.15 -5.29 -12.70
C CYS A 187 6.86 -5.48 -14.20
N SER A 188 7.31 -4.56 -15.06
CA SER A 188 6.72 -4.31 -16.38
C SER A 188 7.22 -5.18 -17.54
N SER A 189 8.29 -5.98 -17.39
CA SER A 189 9.02 -6.47 -18.57
C SER A 189 9.05 -7.98 -18.83
N LYS A 190 8.68 -8.84 -17.87
CA LYS A 190 8.94 -10.30 -18.03
C LYS A 190 7.92 -11.25 -17.37
N ILE A 191 6.82 -10.74 -16.84
CA ILE A 191 5.88 -11.58 -16.10
C ILE A 191 4.67 -11.88 -16.96
N GLN A 192 4.45 -13.18 -17.24
CA GLN A 192 3.19 -13.63 -17.80
C GLN A 192 2.10 -13.42 -16.74
N PRO A 193 1.04 -12.66 -17.03
CA PRO A 193 -0.03 -12.45 -16.07
C PRO A 193 -0.76 -13.77 -15.80
N TYR A 194 -1.14 -13.96 -14.54
CA TYR A 194 -2.04 -15.03 -14.12
C TYR A 194 -3.41 -14.45 -13.87
N HIS A 195 -4.46 -15.23 -14.11
CA HIS A 195 -5.82 -14.79 -13.82
C HIS A 195 -6.04 -14.73 -12.30
N THR A 196 -5.70 -15.81 -11.60
CA THR A 196 -5.79 -15.90 -10.14
C THR A 196 -4.42 -16.07 -9.52
N VAL A 197 -4.11 -15.22 -8.52
CA VAL A 197 -2.87 -15.33 -7.73
C VAL A 197 -3.21 -15.42 -6.24
N PHE A 198 -2.76 -16.49 -5.60
CA PHE A 198 -2.94 -16.73 -4.18
C PHE A 198 -1.63 -16.51 -3.43
N HIS A 199 -1.64 -15.60 -2.46
CA HIS A 199 -0.52 -15.32 -1.58
C HIS A 199 -0.62 -16.14 -0.30
N TYR A 200 0.27 -17.13 -0.17
CA TYR A 200 0.46 -17.91 1.04
C TYR A 200 1.71 -17.43 1.77
N ARG A 201 1.59 -17.10 3.07
CA ARG A 201 2.68 -16.47 3.81
C ARG A 201 3.25 -17.34 4.92
N ASN A 202 2.43 -18.12 5.62
CA ASN A 202 2.84 -18.92 6.79
C ASN A 202 3.51 -18.09 7.89
N PHE A 203 2.76 -17.15 8.47
CA PHE A 203 3.25 -16.31 9.56
C PHE A 203 3.59 -17.08 10.84
N GLU A 204 3.03 -18.26 11.05
CA GLU A 204 3.44 -19.13 12.16
C GLU A 204 4.90 -19.53 12.02
N ARG A 205 5.36 -19.84 10.81
CA ARG A 205 6.77 -20.11 10.55
C ARG A 205 7.65 -18.88 10.69
N GLU A 206 7.20 -17.72 10.22
CA GLU A 206 7.95 -16.46 10.33
C GLU A 206 8.06 -15.95 11.76
N MET A 207 7.03 -16.18 12.56
CA MET A 207 6.92 -15.66 13.92
C MET A 207 6.37 -16.73 14.87
N PRO A 208 7.11 -17.81 15.18
CA PRO A 208 6.57 -18.96 15.92
C PRO A 208 5.90 -18.61 17.26
N ARG A 209 6.38 -17.55 17.94
CA ARG A 209 5.80 -17.09 19.20
C ARG A 209 4.58 -16.18 19.03
N ARG A 210 4.54 -15.38 17.96
CA ARG A 210 3.56 -14.28 17.79
C ARG A 210 2.52 -14.55 16.72
N GLY A 211 2.81 -15.40 15.73
CA GLY A 211 1.93 -15.69 14.59
C GLY A 211 0.57 -16.15 15.06
N LYS A 212 0.54 -17.22 15.85
CA LYS A 212 -0.68 -17.77 16.43
C LYS A 212 -1.37 -16.81 17.42
N GLN A 213 -0.61 -16.20 18.33
CA GLN A 213 -1.13 -15.20 19.29
C GLN A 213 -1.83 -14.01 18.60
N LYS A 214 -1.36 -13.64 17.41
CA LYS A 214 -1.93 -12.57 16.61
C LYS A 214 -2.82 -13.10 15.49
N GLY A 215 -3.37 -14.31 15.57
CA GLY A 215 -4.34 -14.82 14.60
C GLY A 215 -3.88 -14.75 13.14
N TYR A 216 -2.58 -14.93 12.90
CA TYR A 216 -2.01 -15.02 11.56
C TYR A 216 -1.97 -16.48 11.07
N GLU A 217 -2.99 -17.24 11.44
CA GLU A 217 -3.16 -18.63 11.02
C GLU A 217 -3.40 -18.67 9.51
N GLU A 218 -2.82 -19.64 8.83
CA GLU A 218 -3.14 -19.94 7.43
C GLU A 218 -4.28 -20.94 7.37
N LEU A 219 -5.03 -20.92 6.26
CA LEU A 219 -6.08 -21.90 6.03
C LEU A 219 -5.44 -23.30 6.03
N SER A 220 -6.18 -24.36 6.35
CA SER A 220 -5.64 -25.71 6.11
C SER A 220 -5.97 -26.14 4.68
N ALA A 221 -5.11 -26.97 4.08
CA ALA A 221 -5.28 -27.44 2.69
C ALA A 221 -6.64 -28.10 2.42
N GLN A 222 -7.29 -28.66 3.43
CA GLN A 222 -8.64 -29.23 3.33
C GLN A 222 -9.74 -28.19 3.00
N PHE A 223 -9.56 -26.91 3.35
CA PHE A 223 -10.50 -25.83 3.05
C PHE A 223 -10.11 -25.05 1.78
N VAL A 224 -9.01 -25.41 1.11
CA VAL A 224 -8.57 -24.70 -0.09
C VAL A 224 -9.64 -24.74 -1.20
N ASN A 225 -10.45 -25.79 -1.25
CA ASN A 225 -11.53 -25.89 -2.23
C ASN A 225 -12.63 -24.85 -1.99
N GLU A 226 -12.92 -24.53 -0.73
CA GLU A 226 -13.82 -23.44 -0.38
C GLU A 226 -13.17 -22.10 -0.76
N LEU A 227 -11.86 -21.93 -0.54
CA LEU A 227 -11.17 -20.71 -0.94
C LEU A 227 -11.27 -20.45 -2.45
N PHE A 228 -11.25 -21.48 -3.30
CA PHE A 228 -11.34 -21.34 -4.76
C PHE A 228 -12.69 -21.76 -5.36
N HIS A 229 -13.77 -21.81 -4.57
CA HIS A 229 -15.07 -22.31 -5.05
C HIS A 229 -15.64 -21.49 -6.22
N ASP A 230 -15.49 -20.16 -6.19
CA ASP A 230 -15.95 -19.24 -7.23
C ASP A 230 -15.03 -19.19 -8.46
N ASN A 231 -13.82 -19.76 -8.37
CA ASN A 231 -12.85 -19.70 -9.46
C ASN A 231 -13.21 -20.71 -10.55
N ASN A 232 -13.30 -20.22 -11.79
CA ASN A 232 -13.47 -21.07 -12.96
C ASN A 232 -12.39 -22.17 -13.00
N HIS A 233 -12.83 -23.42 -13.12
CA HIS A 233 -11.95 -24.60 -13.08
C HIS A 233 -10.88 -24.61 -14.18
N SER A 234 -11.12 -23.96 -15.33
CA SER A 234 -10.15 -23.88 -16.42
C SER A 234 -9.05 -22.85 -16.19
N THR A 235 -9.20 -21.98 -15.20
CA THR A 235 -8.33 -20.84 -15.00
C THR A 235 -7.11 -21.24 -14.17
N PRO A 236 -5.86 -21.04 -14.66
CA PRO A 236 -4.66 -21.37 -13.90
C PRO A 236 -4.54 -20.54 -12.63
N ILE A 237 -4.20 -21.20 -11.53
CA ILE A 237 -3.94 -20.59 -10.22
C ILE A 237 -2.43 -20.53 -10.01
N LEU A 238 -1.90 -19.36 -9.69
CA LEU A 238 -0.54 -19.22 -9.19
C LEU A 238 -0.55 -19.10 -7.67
N ILE A 239 0.18 -19.96 -6.96
CA ILE A 239 0.46 -19.77 -5.54
C ILE A 239 1.85 -19.14 -5.38
N VAL A 240 1.89 -17.94 -4.83
CA VAL A 240 3.12 -17.22 -4.50
C VAL A 240 3.42 -17.35 -3.01
N THR A 241 4.64 -17.75 -2.69
CA THR A 241 5.08 -17.99 -1.31
C THR A 241 6.60 -18.09 -1.22
N PRO A 242 7.24 -17.53 -0.18
CA PRO A 242 8.64 -17.81 0.12
C PRO A 242 8.86 -19.25 0.64
N TYR A 243 7.78 -19.99 0.91
CA TYR A 243 7.76 -21.33 1.51
C TYR A 243 7.13 -22.37 0.57
N ALA A 244 7.67 -22.51 -0.64
CA ALA A 244 7.15 -23.44 -1.65
C ALA A 244 6.90 -24.89 -1.15
N PRO A 245 7.71 -25.50 -0.26
CA PRO A 245 7.41 -26.82 0.29
C PRO A 245 6.11 -26.88 1.12
N ASP A 246 5.74 -25.78 1.78
CA ASP A 246 4.62 -25.74 2.72
C ASP A 246 3.26 -25.74 1.99
N VAL A 247 3.24 -25.36 0.71
CA VAL A 247 2.02 -25.33 -0.11
C VAL A 247 1.79 -26.60 -0.92
N LYS A 248 2.64 -27.63 -0.77
CA LYS A 248 2.49 -28.90 -1.51
C LYS A 248 1.09 -29.49 -1.32
N ASN A 249 0.59 -29.55 -0.08
CA ASN A 249 -0.73 -30.10 0.20
C ASN A 249 -1.86 -29.29 -0.45
N TYR A 250 -1.71 -27.98 -0.61
CA TYR A 250 -2.68 -27.15 -1.33
C TYR A 250 -2.69 -27.49 -2.82
N VAL A 251 -1.51 -27.62 -3.41
CA VAL A 251 -1.33 -28.01 -4.82
C VAL A 251 -1.96 -29.38 -5.07
N ASP A 252 -1.65 -30.37 -4.23
CA ASP A 252 -2.19 -31.73 -4.37
C ASP A 252 -3.74 -31.73 -4.32
N VAL A 253 -4.34 -31.02 -3.35
CA VAL A 253 -5.81 -30.97 -3.20
C VAL A 253 -6.46 -30.33 -4.43
N LEU A 254 -5.96 -29.21 -4.91
CA LEU A 254 -6.51 -28.51 -6.08
C LEU A 254 -6.30 -29.31 -7.38
N GLN A 255 -5.14 -29.92 -7.57
CA GLN A 255 -4.84 -30.75 -8.75
C GLN A 255 -5.71 -32.02 -8.78
N ASN A 256 -6.00 -32.62 -7.63
CA ASN A 256 -6.93 -33.75 -7.53
C ASN A 256 -8.37 -33.38 -7.92
N GLN A 257 -8.72 -32.09 -7.91
CA GLN A 257 -9.99 -31.56 -8.45
C GLN A 257 -9.92 -31.15 -9.93
N GLY A 258 -8.83 -31.47 -10.61
CA GLY A 258 -8.61 -31.12 -12.02
C GLY A 258 -8.23 -29.66 -12.25
N ARG A 259 -7.84 -28.90 -11.21
CA ARG A 259 -7.39 -27.51 -11.38
C ARG A 259 -5.92 -27.44 -11.81
N VAL A 260 -5.60 -26.47 -12.65
CA VAL A 260 -4.22 -26.16 -13.04
C VAL A 260 -3.60 -25.23 -12.01
N VAL A 261 -2.61 -25.72 -11.27
CA VAL A 261 -1.94 -24.96 -10.20
C VAL A 261 -0.44 -24.90 -10.43
N HIS A 262 0.10 -23.70 -10.33
CA HIS A 262 1.51 -23.40 -10.44
C HIS A 262 2.05 -22.84 -9.12
N THR A 263 3.32 -23.09 -8.86
CA THR A 263 4.09 -22.47 -7.78
C THR A 263 5.38 -21.90 -8.34
N LEU A 264 5.91 -20.85 -7.71
CA LEU A 264 7.21 -20.30 -8.08
C LEU A 264 8.31 -21.00 -7.28
N ALA A 265 9.20 -21.70 -7.99
CA ALA A 265 10.42 -22.19 -7.37
C ALA A 265 11.35 -21.01 -7.06
N LYS A 266 11.70 -20.84 -5.77
CA LYS A 266 12.65 -19.81 -5.29
C LYS A 266 12.19 -18.37 -5.61
N SER A 267 11.00 -18.00 -5.20
CA SER A 267 10.54 -16.62 -5.35
C SER A 267 11.32 -15.64 -4.45
N THR A 268 11.35 -14.37 -4.86
CA THR A 268 11.78 -13.26 -4.02
C THR A 268 10.56 -12.44 -3.61
N PRO A 269 10.60 -11.67 -2.51
CA PRO A 269 9.48 -10.81 -2.13
C PRO A 269 9.05 -9.84 -3.24
N LEU A 270 9.98 -9.31 -4.02
CA LEU A 270 9.62 -8.45 -5.15
C LEU A 270 8.93 -9.22 -6.28
N LEU A 271 9.41 -10.42 -6.61
CA LEU A 271 8.78 -11.25 -7.62
C LEU A 271 7.35 -11.65 -7.21
N ASP A 272 7.16 -12.07 -5.95
CA ASP A 272 5.84 -12.40 -5.42
C ASP A 272 4.90 -11.18 -5.47
N PHE A 273 5.40 -9.99 -5.13
CA PHE A 273 4.62 -8.76 -5.20
C PHE A 273 4.23 -8.43 -6.64
N CYS A 274 5.18 -8.52 -7.58
CA CYS A 274 4.92 -8.28 -8.99
C CYS A 274 3.90 -9.27 -9.58
N MET A 275 3.91 -10.53 -9.13
CA MET A 275 2.95 -11.55 -9.53
C MET A 275 1.55 -11.24 -8.99
N LEU A 276 1.44 -10.75 -7.75
CA LEU A 276 0.15 -10.35 -7.19
C LEU A 276 -0.45 -9.16 -7.95
N ILE A 277 0.32 -8.10 -8.19
CA ILE A 277 -0.22 -6.92 -8.88
C ILE A 277 -0.51 -7.16 -10.36
N SER A 278 0.08 -8.20 -10.97
CA SER A 278 -0.15 -8.59 -12.36
C SER A 278 -1.36 -9.51 -12.55
N ALA A 279 -2.02 -9.91 -11.46
CA ALA A 279 -3.23 -10.72 -11.53
C ALA A 279 -4.33 -9.99 -12.31
N THR A 280 -4.97 -10.69 -13.26
CA THR A 280 -5.98 -10.08 -14.14
C THR A 280 -7.42 -10.25 -13.67
N GLU A 281 -7.70 -11.20 -12.77
CA GLU A 281 -9.05 -11.44 -12.25
C GLU A 281 -9.09 -11.34 -10.72
N THR A 282 -8.36 -12.22 -10.02
CA THR A 282 -8.50 -12.35 -8.57
C THR A 282 -7.15 -12.44 -7.90
N ILE A 283 -6.97 -11.71 -6.81
CA ILE A 283 -5.94 -12.02 -5.81
C ILE A 283 -6.59 -12.52 -4.53
N ILE A 284 -5.96 -13.52 -3.92
CA ILE A 284 -6.43 -14.11 -2.66
C ILE A 284 -5.28 -14.08 -1.67
N GLY A 285 -5.58 -13.74 -0.41
CA GLY A 285 -4.55 -13.72 0.63
C GLY A 285 -5.10 -13.38 2.01
N LEU A 286 -4.27 -13.60 3.02
CA LEU A 286 -4.64 -13.32 4.40
C LEU A 286 -4.88 -11.82 4.61
N ALA A 287 -6.04 -11.45 5.15
CA ALA A 287 -6.44 -10.06 5.42
C ALA A 287 -5.44 -9.30 6.30
N ARG A 288 -4.72 -10.00 7.19
CA ARG A 288 -3.71 -9.39 8.06
C ARG A 288 -2.34 -9.17 7.40
N SER A 289 -2.13 -9.63 6.18
CA SER A 289 -0.87 -9.46 5.46
C SER A 289 -0.83 -8.07 4.82
N THR A 290 -0.07 -7.14 5.40
CA THR A 290 0.19 -5.81 4.82
C THR A 290 0.75 -5.91 3.40
N PHE A 291 1.58 -6.92 3.14
CA PHE A 291 2.13 -7.21 1.81
C PHE A 291 1.04 -7.53 0.79
N PHE A 292 0.07 -8.36 1.17
CA PHE A 292 -1.06 -8.72 0.31
C PHE A 292 -2.01 -7.53 0.10
N LEU A 293 -2.37 -6.82 1.17
CA LEU A 293 -3.25 -5.66 1.08
C LEU A 293 -2.69 -4.60 0.13
N TRP A 294 -1.40 -4.28 0.23
CA TRP A 294 -0.76 -3.33 -0.69
C TRP A 294 -0.73 -3.82 -2.14
N ALA A 295 -0.56 -5.11 -2.37
CA ALA A 295 -0.67 -5.64 -3.72
C ALA A 295 -2.10 -5.47 -4.26
N GLY A 296 -3.13 -5.64 -3.42
CA GLY A 296 -4.52 -5.36 -3.79
C GLY A 296 -4.81 -3.89 -4.07
N PHE A 297 -4.30 -2.98 -3.22
CA PHE A 297 -4.50 -1.55 -3.41
C PHE A 297 -3.85 -1.03 -4.70
N LEU A 298 -2.64 -1.51 -5.01
CA LEU A 298 -1.85 -1.01 -6.16
C LEU A 298 -2.10 -1.78 -7.45
N GLY A 299 -2.46 -3.06 -7.36
CA GLY A 299 -2.75 -3.93 -8.50
C GLY A 299 -4.05 -3.60 -9.20
N ASN A 300 -4.28 -4.25 -10.34
CA ASN A 300 -5.44 -4.02 -11.21
C ASN A 300 -6.48 -5.15 -11.17
N ALA A 301 -6.28 -6.18 -10.34
CA ALA A 301 -7.25 -7.26 -10.20
C ALA A 301 -8.62 -6.71 -9.76
N PRO A 302 -9.72 -7.04 -10.46
CA PRO A 302 -11.06 -6.59 -10.09
C PRO A 302 -11.54 -7.21 -8.77
N HIS A 303 -11.03 -8.36 -8.36
CA HIS A 303 -11.42 -9.01 -7.10
C HIS A 303 -10.21 -9.21 -6.17
N ILE A 304 -10.29 -8.66 -4.97
CA ILE A 304 -9.33 -8.86 -3.88
C ILE A 304 -10.06 -9.58 -2.75
N ARG A 305 -9.77 -10.85 -2.56
CA ARG A 305 -10.39 -11.70 -1.55
C ARG A 305 -9.46 -11.84 -0.35
N ALA A 306 -9.75 -11.07 0.68
CA ALA A 306 -8.98 -10.97 1.92
C ALA A 306 -9.58 -11.88 2.98
N TYR A 307 -9.01 -13.05 3.21
CA TYR A 307 -9.58 -13.99 4.19
C TYR A 307 -9.01 -13.83 5.59
N SER A 308 -9.86 -14.08 6.57
CA SER A 308 -9.56 -14.25 7.98
C SER A 308 -10.04 -15.63 8.43
N ILE A 309 -9.36 -16.16 9.45
CA ILE A 309 -9.76 -17.39 10.13
C ILE A 309 -10.37 -17.04 11.48
N ASP A 310 -11.51 -17.64 11.80
CA ASP A 310 -12.07 -17.73 13.13
C ASP A 310 -11.72 -19.09 13.74
N SER A 311 -10.59 -19.13 14.47
CA SER A 311 -10.13 -20.30 15.20
C SER A 311 -10.54 -20.20 16.68
N GLU A 312 -10.61 -21.34 17.36
CA GLU A 312 -10.85 -21.37 18.81
C GLU A 312 -9.84 -20.50 19.57
N TRP A 313 -8.57 -20.55 19.17
CA TRP A 313 -7.52 -19.74 19.76
C TRP A 313 -7.78 -18.23 19.57
N LYS A 314 -8.25 -17.82 18.39
CA LYS A 314 -8.58 -16.43 18.12
C LYS A 314 -9.74 -15.94 18.99
N ARG A 315 -10.78 -16.76 19.16
CA ARG A 315 -11.90 -16.49 20.07
C ARG A 315 -11.46 -16.35 21.52
N GLN A 316 -10.51 -17.17 21.97
CA GLN A 316 -9.97 -17.09 23.33
C GLN A 316 -9.05 -15.86 23.55
N SER A 317 -8.34 -15.42 22.52
CA SER A 317 -7.36 -14.33 22.62
C SER A 317 -7.95 -12.93 22.41
N ASN A 318 -9.26 -12.80 22.13
CA ASN A 318 -9.92 -11.56 21.75
C ASN A 318 -9.16 -10.81 20.62
N SER A 319 -8.48 -11.55 19.73
CA SER A 319 -7.76 -10.92 18.62
C SER A 319 -8.76 -10.44 17.57
N PRO A 320 -8.68 -9.19 17.09
CA PRO A 320 -9.65 -8.66 16.16
C PRO A 320 -9.71 -9.51 14.89
N VAL A 321 -10.92 -9.89 14.49
CA VAL A 321 -11.20 -10.48 13.19
C VAL A 321 -11.29 -9.34 12.19
N TRP A 322 -10.61 -9.50 11.07
CA TRP A 322 -10.69 -8.56 9.95
C TRP A 322 -11.62 -9.19 8.93
N ASP A 323 -12.92 -9.00 9.13
CA ASP A 323 -14.00 -9.58 8.32
C ASP A 323 -14.77 -8.52 7.52
N HIS A 324 -14.51 -7.23 7.73
CA HIS A 324 -15.05 -6.15 6.91
C HIS A 324 -14.24 -4.86 7.03
N TYR A 325 -14.37 -4.01 6.03
CA TYR A 325 -14.03 -2.59 6.11
C TYR A 325 -15.06 -1.80 5.29
N ASN A 326 -15.52 -0.67 5.82
CA ASN A 326 -16.52 0.17 5.17
C ASN A 326 -15.84 1.20 4.28
N TRP A 327 -15.36 0.77 3.11
CA TRP A 327 -14.73 1.65 2.13
C TRP A 327 -15.70 2.73 1.65
N THR A 328 -15.24 3.98 1.63
CA THR A 328 -15.96 5.11 1.04
C THR A 328 -15.55 5.34 -0.41
N ASP A 329 -14.34 4.93 -0.82
CA ASP A 329 -13.95 4.90 -2.22
C ASP A 329 -14.69 3.78 -2.97
N PRO A 330 -15.42 4.09 -4.06
CA PRO A 330 -16.26 3.13 -4.75
C PRO A 330 -15.45 2.00 -5.41
N GLU A 331 -14.23 2.28 -5.87
CA GLU A 331 -13.38 1.24 -6.47
C GLU A 331 -12.89 0.26 -5.39
N LEU A 332 -12.49 0.76 -4.21
CA LEU A 332 -12.13 -0.13 -3.10
C LEU A 332 -13.32 -0.96 -2.63
N ASN A 333 -14.49 -0.33 -2.48
CA ASN A 333 -15.71 -1.00 -2.05
C ASN A 333 -16.15 -2.11 -3.01
N GLU A 334 -16.00 -1.90 -4.32
CA GLU A 334 -16.34 -2.90 -5.33
C GLU A 334 -15.34 -4.05 -5.35
N ARG A 335 -14.04 -3.76 -5.19
CA ARG A 335 -12.98 -4.74 -5.43
C ARG A 335 -12.59 -5.57 -4.21
N PHE A 336 -12.65 -5.01 -3.00
CA PHE A 336 -12.20 -5.70 -1.78
C PHE A 336 -13.34 -6.45 -1.11
N HIS A 337 -13.18 -7.76 -0.99
CA HIS A 337 -14.09 -8.66 -0.29
C HIS A 337 -13.36 -9.31 0.88
N PHE A 338 -13.86 -9.08 2.10
CA PHE A 338 -13.35 -9.71 3.29
C PHE A 338 -14.15 -10.97 3.59
N GLU A 339 -13.45 -12.06 3.88
CA GLU A 339 -14.06 -13.38 4.09
C GLU A 339 -13.68 -13.93 5.45
N LEU A 340 -14.61 -14.59 6.13
CA LEU A 340 -14.37 -15.24 7.41
C LEU A 340 -14.60 -16.74 7.31
N TYR A 341 -13.54 -17.51 7.57
CA TYR A 341 -13.60 -18.98 7.57
C TYR A 341 -13.61 -19.48 9.01
N HIS A 342 -14.68 -20.19 9.38
CA HIS A 342 -14.82 -20.80 10.70
C HIS A 342 -14.17 -22.18 10.72
N LEU A 343 -13.12 -22.34 11.52
CA LEU A 343 -12.53 -23.66 11.76
C LEU A 343 -13.25 -24.30 12.96
N SER A 344 -14.13 -25.26 12.68
CA SER A 344 -14.72 -26.10 13.73
C SER A 344 -13.62 -26.95 14.36
N SER A 345 -13.51 -26.96 15.69
CA SER A 345 -12.68 -27.91 16.43
C SER A 345 -13.16 -29.32 16.09
N ARG A 346 -12.33 -30.11 15.41
CA ARG A 346 -12.59 -31.54 15.20
C ARG A 346 -12.31 -32.33 16.46
#